data_AF-A0A959PVI4-F1
#
_entry.id   AF-A0A959PVI4-F1
#
_cell.length_a   1.000
_cell.length_b   1.000
_cell.length_c   1.000
_cell.angle_alpha   90.00
_cell.angle_beta   90.00
_cell.angle_gamma   90.00
#
_symmetry.space_group_name_H-M   'P 1'
#
loop_
_entity.id
_entity.type
_entity.pdbx_description
1 polymer ?
#
loop_
_entity_poly.entity_id
_entity_poly.type
_entity_poly.pdbx_seq_one_letter_code
_entity_poly.pdbx_strand_id
1 'polypeptide(L)'
;FILREKGEIIAGCQVHPATWVVKNIPGKLGGFFLRFVPYLPFVRSVFNPNNFKFLTFEGFYVKEGRESDLVKLFESVLNYFSLKAGLIWLDKRDPLYQKLLKIGRHGLMSNFVDNASINILAIPDKASEYTLNYIQSKPIYISTFDFI
;
A
#
# COMPACT_ATOMS: atom_id res chain seq x y z
N PHE A 1 -12.54 -7.48 1.71
CA PHE A 1 -12.35 -8.22 2.98
C PHE A 1 -12.78 -7.35 4.14
N ILE A 2 -13.40 -7.94 5.16
CA ILE A 2 -13.88 -7.23 6.35
C ILE A 2 -13.48 -7.98 7.61
N LEU A 3 -13.23 -7.24 8.68
CA LEU A 3 -13.09 -7.75 10.03
C LEU A 3 -14.33 -7.36 10.83
N ARG A 4 -14.96 -8.37 11.45
CA ARG A 4 -16.15 -8.18 12.28
C ARG A 4 -15.86 -8.53 13.73
N GLU A 5 -16.41 -7.74 14.65
CA GLU A 5 -16.43 -8.03 16.08
C GLU A 5 -17.85 -7.79 16.61
N LYS A 6 -18.43 -8.79 17.28
CA LYS A 6 -19.82 -8.73 17.82
C LYS A 6 -20.87 -8.29 16.78
N GLY A 7 -20.70 -8.72 15.53
CA GLY A 7 -21.59 -8.39 14.41
C GLY A 7 -21.29 -7.07 13.69
N GLU A 8 -20.48 -6.20 14.28
CA GLU A 8 -20.10 -4.90 13.70
C GLU A 8 -18.87 -5.02 12.82
N ILE A 9 -18.84 -4.26 11.72
CA ILE A 9 -17.63 -4.11 10.91
C ILE A 9 -16.71 -3.12 11.63
N ILE A 10 -15.48 -3.54 11.93
CA ILE A 10 -14.48 -2.72 12.62
C ILE A 10 -13.34 -2.29 11.70
N ALA A 11 -13.06 -3.08 10.65
CA ALA A 11 -12.11 -2.76 9.60
C ALA A 11 -12.54 -3.41 8.29
N GLY A 12 -12.12 -2.83 7.16
CA GLY A 12 -12.41 -3.32 5.82
C GLY A 12 -11.40 -2.78 4.81
N CYS A 13 -11.17 -3.58 3.77
CA CYS A 13 -10.37 -3.19 2.63
C CYS A 13 -10.81 -3.94 1.37
N GLN A 14 -10.61 -3.32 0.24
CA GLN A 14 -10.59 -3.98 -1.07
C GLN A 14 -9.16 -4.38 -1.41
N VAL A 15 -9.00 -5.48 -2.16
CA VAL A 15 -7.67 -5.96 -2.55
C VAL A 15 -7.64 -6.41 -4.01
N HIS A 16 -6.49 -6.23 -4.65
CA HIS A 16 -6.23 -6.73 -5.99
C HIS A 16 -4.91 -7.53 -5.99
N PRO A 17 -4.93 -8.81 -6.39
CA PRO A 17 -3.71 -9.54 -6.65
C PRO A 17 -2.99 -8.98 -7.87
N ALA A 18 -1.70 -8.73 -7.75
CA ALA A 18 -0.88 -8.16 -8.81
C ALA A 18 0.46 -8.90 -8.94
N THR A 19 1.09 -8.76 -10.10
CA THR A 19 2.42 -9.32 -10.37
C THR A 19 3.24 -8.33 -11.16
N TRP A 20 4.42 -7.97 -10.65
CA TRP A 20 5.34 -7.07 -11.32
C TRP A 20 6.66 -7.74 -11.67
N VAL A 21 7.27 -7.24 -12.74
CA VAL A 21 8.70 -7.45 -13.03
C VAL A 21 9.43 -6.18 -12.61
N VAL A 22 10.12 -6.24 -11.48
CA VAL A 22 10.86 -5.12 -10.92
C VAL A 22 12.18 -4.94 -11.69
N LYS A 23 12.23 -3.92 -12.54
CA LYS A 23 13.39 -3.62 -13.37
C LYS A 23 14.50 -2.86 -12.64
N ASN A 24 14.14 -2.06 -11.64
CA ASN A 24 15.09 -1.26 -10.88
C ASN A 24 14.61 -1.05 -9.44
N ILE A 25 15.55 -0.98 -8.50
CA ILE A 25 15.30 -0.61 -7.10
C ILE A 25 16.19 0.59 -6.79
N PRO A 26 15.63 1.73 -6.34
CA PRO A 26 16.42 2.91 -6.02
C PRO A 26 17.37 2.66 -4.84
N GLY A 27 18.57 3.26 -4.89
CA GLY A 27 19.58 3.21 -3.81
C GLY A 27 20.93 2.58 -4.21
N LYS A 28 22.00 2.92 -3.47
CA LYS A 28 23.38 2.48 -3.76
C LYS A 28 23.57 0.96 -3.74
N LEU A 29 22.69 0.24 -3.03
CA LEU A 29 22.70 -1.22 -2.92
C LEU A 29 21.73 -1.90 -3.90
N GLY A 30 20.89 -1.17 -4.63
CA GLY A 30 19.79 -1.73 -5.44
C GLY A 30 20.26 -2.70 -6.53
N GLY A 31 21.33 -2.35 -7.26
CA GLY A 31 21.92 -3.22 -8.28
C GLY A 31 22.59 -4.48 -7.70
N PHE A 32 23.13 -4.39 -6.48
CA PHE A 32 23.71 -5.54 -5.76
C PHE A 32 22.59 -6.45 -5.23
N PHE A 33 21.57 -5.87 -4.59
CA PHE A 33 20.43 -6.60 -4.03
C PHE A 33 19.65 -7.38 -5.09
N LEU A 34 19.35 -6.78 -6.24
CA LEU A 34 18.63 -7.44 -7.34
C LEU A 34 19.35 -8.68 -7.90
N ARG A 35 20.69 -8.71 -7.84
CA ARG A 35 21.50 -9.82 -8.34
C ARG A 35 21.55 -11.02 -7.39
N PHE A 36 21.46 -10.79 -6.08
CA PHE A 36 21.60 -11.87 -5.06
C PHE A 36 20.29 -12.32 -4.42
N VAL A 37 19.28 -11.45 -4.33
CA VAL A 37 17.98 -11.77 -3.71
C VAL A 37 17.27 -12.99 -4.33
N PRO A 38 17.26 -13.20 -5.66
CA PRO A 38 16.65 -14.39 -6.25
C PRO A 38 17.25 -15.72 -5.77
N TYR A 39 18.47 -15.70 -5.22
CA TYR A 39 19.21 -16.89 -4.79
C TYR A 39 19.15 -17.12 -3.27
N LEU A 40 18.59 -16.19 -2.49
CA LEU A 40 18.40 -16.32 -1.05
C LEU A 40 17.02 -16.95 -0.76
N PRO A 41 16.92 -18.22 -0.31
CA PRO A 41 15.67 -18.97 -0.26
C PRO A 41 14.58 -18.32 0.61
N PHE A 42 14.95 -17.67 1.71
CA PHE A 42 13.99 -16.96 2.57
C PHE A 42 13.50 -15.64 1.94
N VAL A 43 14.40 -14.88 1.31
CA VAL A 43 14.08 -13.59 0.70
C VAL A 43 13.28 -13.77 -0.59
N ARG A 44 13.59 -14.79 -1.40
CA ARG A 44 12.86 -15.12 -2.63
C ARG A 44 11.37 -15.36 -2.40
N SER A 45 11.02 -15.89 -1.23
CA SER A 45 9.61 -16.14 -0.86
C SER A 45 8.82 -14.86 -0.55
N VAL A 46 9.52 -13.76 -0.23
CA VAL A 46 8.94 -12.44 0.07
C VAL A 46 9.03 -11.53 -1.15
N PHE A 47 10.15 -11.57 -1.88
CA PHE A 47 10.42 -10.72 -3.03
C PHE A 47 11.19 -11.48 -4.10
N ASN A 48 10.57 -11.62 -5.28
CA ASN A 48 11.20 -12.13 -6.48
C ASN A 48 11.11 -11.05 -7.58
N PRO A 49 12.20 -10.37 -7.95
CA PRO A 49 12.12 -9.24 -8.87
C PRO A 49 11.62 -9.62 -10.27
N ASN A 50 11.77 -10.88 -10.70
CA ASN A 50 11.28 -11.34 -12.00
C ASN A 50 9.80 -11.77 -11.99
N ASN A 51 9.20 -11.94 -10.81
CA ASN A 51 7.83 -12.40 -10.63
C ASN A 51 7.33 -11.98 -9.24
N PHE A 52 7.31 -10.68 -8.99
CA PHE A 52 6.99 -10.15 -7.67
C PHE A 52 5.48 -10.16 -7.52
N LYS A 53 4.98 -11.15 -6.75
CA LYS A 53 3.56 -11.28 -6.45
C LYS A 53 3.24 -10.58 -5.14
N PHE A 54 2.23 -9.74 -5.16
CA PHE A 54 1.78 -8.98 -4.00
C PHE A 54 0.27 -8.72 -4.08
N LEU A 55 -0.30 -8.26 -2.98
CA LEU A 55 -1.65 -7.70 -2.96
C LEU A 55 -1.55 -6.19 -2.92
N THR A 56 -2.34 -5.50 -3.71
CA THR A 56 -2.67 -4.12 -3.40
C THR A 56 -3.82 -4.07 -2.42
N PHE A 57 -3.83 -3.05 -1.56
CA PHE A 57 -4.98 -2.76 -0.71
C PHE A 57 -5.48 -1.35 -0.95
N GLU A 58 -6.81 -1.21 -1.00
CA GLU A 58 -7.50 0.07 -1.20
C GLU A 58 -8.87 0.08 -0.50
N GLY A 59 -9.63 1.16 -0.69
CA GLY A 59 -11.00 1.26 -0.17
C GLY A 59 -11.12 0.99 1.32
N PHE A 60 -10.27 1.64 2.12
CA PHE A 60 -10.18 1.35 3.54
C PHE A 60 -11.39 1.84 4.33
N TYR A 61 -11.85 1.00 5.23
CA TYR A 61 -12.74 1.37 6.32
C TYR A 61 -12.09 0.94 7.62
N VAL A 62 -12.08 1.79 8.63
CA VAL A 62 -11.67 1.42 9.98
C VAL A 62 -12.35 2.33 10.99
N LYS A 63 -12.80 1.76 12.11
CA LYS A 63 -13.31 2.57 13.22
C LYS A 63 -12.16 3.35 13.85
N GLU A 64 -12.44 4.60 14.24
CA GLU A 64 -11.47 5.47 14.90
C GLU A 64 -10.86 4.77 16.13
N GLY A 65 -9.53 4.76 16.24
CA GLY A 65 -8.79 4.11 17.31
C GLY A 65 -8.60 2.60 17.12
N ARG A 66 -9.10 2.01 16.02
CA ARG A 66 -8.97 0.59 15.67
C ARG A 66 -8.03 0.36 14.48
N GLU A 67 -7.16 1.30 14.16
CA GLU A 67 -6.27 1.23 12.98
C GLU A 67 -5.31 0.04 13.02
N SER A 68 -4.94 -0.42 14.22
CA SER A 68 -4.18 -1.67 14.37
C SER A 68 -4.91 -2.91 13.86
N ASP A 69 -6.25 -2.92 13.88
CA ASP A 69 -7.04 -4.01 13.34
C ASP A 69 -7.06 -4.00 11.80
N LEU A 70 -6.86 -2.84 11.18
CA LEU A 70 -6.67 -2.76 9.73
C LEU A 70 -5.35 -3.44 9.32
N VAL A 71 -4.28 -3.28 10.10
CA VAL A 71 -3.01 -3.99 9.88
C VAL A 71 -3.17 -5.51 10.06
N LYS A 72 -3.88 -5.96 11.11
CA LYS A 72 -4.21 -7.38 11.29
C LYS A 72 -5.03 -7.93 10.12
N LEU A 73 -5.96 -7.14 9.59
CA LEU A 73 -6.73 -7.51 8.41
C LEU A 73 -5.80 -7.68 7.21
N PHE A 74 -4.84 -6.79 6.98
CA PHE A 74 -3.85 -6.94 5.90
C PHE A 74 -3.06 -8.23 6.02
N GLU A 75 -2.51 -8.54 7.20
CA GLU A 75 -1.77 -9.78 7.45
C GLU A 75 -2.64 -11.03 7.20
N SER A 76 -3.90 -11.00 7.65
CA SER A 76 -4.86 -12.09 7.46
C SER A 76 -5.19 -12.31 5.98
N VAL A 77 -5.35 -11.23 5.22
CA VAL A 77 -5.66 -11.30 3.79
C VAL A 77 -4.43 -11.75 3.00
N LEU A 78 -3.23 -11.26 3.33
CA LEU A 78 -1.98 -11.77 2.75
C LEU A 78 -1.85 -13.27 2.95
N ASN A 79 -2.11 -13.75 4.17
CA ASN A 79 -2.10 -15.18 4.47
C ASN A 79 -3.16 -15.96 3.68
N TYR A 80 -4.38 -15.42 3.53
CA TYR A 80 -5.44 -16.03 2.72
C TYR A 80 -5.03 -16.23 1.26
N PHE A 81 -4.32 -15.26 0.66
CA PHE A 81 -3.79 -15.38 -0.71
C PHE A 81 -2.44 -16.12 -0.78
N SER A 82 -1.89 -16.60 0.34
CA SER A 82 -0.54 -17.18 0.41
C SER A 82 0.56 -16.23 -0.11
N LEU A 83 0.39 -14.93 0.13
CA LEU A 83 1.32 -13.87 -0.24
C LEU A 83 1.96 -13.26 1.00
N LYS A 84 3.15 -12.67 0.83
CA LYS A 84 3.94 -12.09 1.92
C LYS A 84 4.16 -10.59 1.79
N ALA A 85 3.71 -10.01 0.68
CA ALA A 85 3.93 -8.60 0.37
C ALA A 85 2.60 -7.93 0.00
N GLY A 86 2.40 -6.75 0.59
CA GLY A 86 1.27 -5.87 0.34
C GLY A 86 1.77 -4.49 -0.09
N LEU A 87 1.06 -3.84 -1.01
CA LEU A 87 1.29 -2.46 -1.40
C LEU A 87 0.04 -1.62 -1.17
N ILE A 88 0.26 -0.40 -0.68
CA ILE A 88 -0.78 0.56 -0.35
C ILE A 88 -0.31 1.93 -0.85
N TRP A 89 -1.22 2.66 -1.50
CA TRP A 89 -1.02 4.05 -1.85
C TRP A 89 -1.96 4.90 -1.03
N LEU A 90 -1.39 5.83 -0.27
CA LEU A 90 -2.13 6.77 0.56
C LEU A 90 -1.55 8.17 0.39
N ASP A 91 -2.42 9.17 0.37
CA ASP A 91 -2.01 10.55 0.44
C ASP A 91 -1.38 10.83 1.81
N LYS A 92 -0.21 11.47 1.82
CA LYS A 92 0.52 11.83 3.06
C LYS A 92 -0.29 12.75 3.99
N ARG A 93 -1.28 13.45 3.43
CA ARG A 93 -2.21 14.34 4.14
C ARG A 93 -3.36 13.58 4.80
N ASP A 94 -3.61 12.33 4.42
CA ASP A 94 -4.64 11.50 5.05
C ASP A 94 -4.23 11.16 6.49
N PRO A 95 -5.09 11.40 7.50
CA PRO A 95 -4.80 11.00 8.88
C PRO A 95 -4.48 9.50 9.03
N LEU A 96 -5.10 8.64 8.22
CA LEU A 96 -4.84 7.20 8.22
C LEU A 96 -3.39 6.89 7.84
N TYR A 97 -2.77 7.64 6.93
CA TYR A 97 -1.37 7.47 6.57
C TYR A 97 -0.47 7.59 7.81
N GLN A 98 -0.64 8.66 8.59
CA GLN A 98 0.14 8.90 9.80
C GLN A 98 -0.14 7.87 10.89
N LYS A 99 -1.40 7.45 11.04
CA LYS A 99 -1.79 6.41 12.00
C LYS A 99 -1.15 5.06 11.66
N LEU A 100 -1.19 4.67 10.39
CA LEU A 100 -0.54 3.43 9.92
C LEU A 100 0.97 3.49 10.13
N LEU A 101 1.64 4.59 9.77
CA LEU A 101 3.07 4.74 10.01
C LEU A 101 3.45 4.50 11.48
N LYS A 102 2.68 5.07 12.42
CA LYS A 102 2.93 4.96 13.87
C LYS A 102 2.73 3.55 14.45
N ILE A 103 1.93 2.69 13.83
CA ILE A 103 1.70 1.31 14.32
C ILE A 103 2.97 0.45 14.26
N GLY A 104 3.93 0.80 13.37
CA GLY A 104 5.29 0.27 13.42
C GLY A 104 5.48 -1.18 12.95
N ARG A 105 4.51 -1.77 12.26
CA ARG A 105 4.56 -3.16 11.76
C ARG A 105 4.48 -3.22 10.23
N HIS A 106 5.50 -2.67 9.55
CA HIS A 106 5.52 -2.56 8.08
C HIS A 106 6.33 -3.65 7.37
N GLY A 107 6.85 -4.62 8.12
CA GLY A 107 7.67 -5.72 7.61
C GLY A 107 9.02 -5.27 7.05
N LEU A 108 9.77 -6.21 6.45
CA LEU A 108 11.11 -5.93 5.91
C LEU A 108 11.10 -5.05 4.65
N MET A 109 9.95 -4.99 3.96
CA MET A 109 9.83 -4.29 2.68
C MET A 109 9.64 -2.78 2.83
N SER A 110 9.32 -2.28 4.03
CA SER A 110 9.07 -0.85 4.26
C SER A 110 10.25 0.04 3.87
N ASN A 111 11.48 -0.44 4.10
CA ASN A 111 12.71 0.30 3.81
C ASN A 111 12.98 0.48 2.31
N PHE A 112 12.28 -0.25 1.44
CA PHE A 112 12.41 -0.09 -0.01
C PHE A 112 11.53 1.04 -0.56
N VAL A 113 10.52 1.48 0.21
CA VAL A 113 9.46 2.39 -0.25
C VAL A 113 9.72 3.84 0.17
N ASP A 114 10.71 4.11 1.02
CA ASP A 114 10.97 5.43 1.63
C ASP A 114 11.15 6.59 0.62
N ASN A 115 11.38 6.33 -0.67
CA ASN A 115 11.49 7.33 -1.73
C ASN A 115 10.47 7.19 -2.88
N ALA A 116 9.43 6.37 -2.73
CA ALA A 116 8.44 6.10 -3.79
C ALA A 116 7.21 7.05 -3.72
N SER A 117 7.44 8.36 -3.58
CA SER A 117 6.33 9.33 -3.63
C SER A 117 5.85 9.56 -5.05
N ILE A 118 4.54 9.52 -5.25
CA ILE A 118 3.88 9.85 -6.52
C ILE A 118 3.29 11.25 -6.43
N ASN A 119 3.44 12.04 -7.49
CA ASN A 119 2.75 13.32 -7.64
C ASN A 119 1.53 13.12 -8.54
N ILE A 120 0.36 13.59 -8.11
CA ILE A 120 -0.87 13.53 -8.89
C ILE A 120 -1.05 14.87 -9.59
N LEU A 121 -1.15 14.85 -10.93
CA LEU A 121 -1.50 16.01 -11.74
C LEU A 121 -2.96 15.87 -12.19
N ALA A 122 -3.77 16.86 -11.85
CA ALA A 122 -5.15 16.97 -12.32
C ALA A 122 -5.31 18.29 -13.08
N ILE A 123 -5.82 18.21 -14.31
CA ILE A 123 -6.16 19.38 -15.12
C ILE A 123 -7.69 19.50 -15.13
N PRO A 124 -8.27 20.41 -14.34
CA PRO A 124 -9.71 20.56 -14.23
C PRO A 124 -10.27 21.23 -15.48
N ASP A 125 -11.35 20.69 -16.03
CA ASP A 125 -12.15 21.38 -17.06
C ASP A 125 -13.33 22.11 -16.40
N LYS A 126 -13.45 23.42 -16.63
CA LYS A 126 -14.56 24.28 -16.17
C LYS A 126 -14.86 24.25 -14.65
N ALA A 127 -13.87 23.98 -13.81
CA ALA A 127 -14.04 24.04 -12.35
C ALA A 127 -13.97 25.49 -11.84
N SER A 128 -14.87 25.84 -10.92
CA SER A 128 -14.80 27.12 -10.21
C SER A 128 -13.57 27.17 -9.29
N GLU A 129 -13.06 28.36 -9.00
CA GLU A 129 -11.95 28.56 -8.04
C GLU A 129 -12.27 27.94 -6.67
N TYR A 130 -13.51 28.06 -6.21
CA TYR A 130 -13.98 27.41 -4.98
C TYR A 130 -13.82 25.88 -5.04
N THR A 131 -14.23 25.25 -6.15
CA THR A 131 -14.10 23.80 -6.36
C THR A 131 -12.64 23.37 -6.35
N LEU A 132 -11.76 24.13 -7.00
CA LEU A 132 -10.33 23.86 -7.03
C LEU A 132 -9.71 23.91 -5.64
N ASN A 133 -9.98 24.96 -4.89
CA ASN A 133 -9.50 25.12 -3.52
C ASN A 133 -10.03 24.00 -2.61
N TYR A 134 -11.30 23.61 -2.77
CA TYR A 134 -11.88 22.51 -2.02
C TYR A 134 -11.17 21.18 -2.32
N ILE A 135 -11.00 20.80 -3.59
CA ILE A 135 -10.34 19.54 -3.97
C ILE A 135 -8.88 19.53 -3.48
N GLN A 136 -8.15 20.63 -3.67
CA GLN A 136 -6.76 20.74 -3.21
C GLN A 136 -6.64 20.65 -1.68
N SER A 137 -7.67 21.02 -0.92
CA SER A 137 -7.67 20.93 0.54
C SER A 137 -7.89 19.52 1.10
N LYS A 138 -8.32 18.56 0.26
CA LYS A 138 -8.66 17.21 0.71
C LYS A 138 -7.58 16.19 0.32
N PRO A 139 -7.41 15.12 1.13
CA PRO A 139 -6.63 13.96 0.71
C PRO A 139 -7.20 13.36 -0.57
N ILE A 140 -6.33 12.88 -1.45
CA ILE A 140 -6.72 12.25 -2.71
C ILE A 140 -6.77 10.74 -2.52
N TYR A 141 -7.86 10.15 -3.00
CA TYR A 141 -7.97 8.72 -3.20
C TYR A 141 -7.60 8.37 -4.64
N ILE A 142 -6.84 7.29 -4.82
CA ILE A 142 -6.55 6.70 -6.11
C ILE A 142 -6.75 5.19 -6.01
N SER A 143 -7.33 4.58 -7.04
CA SER A 143 -7.46 3.14 -7.06
C SER A 143 -6.10 2.51 -7.28
N THR A 144 -5.81 1.46 -6.53
CA THR A 144 -4.54 0.75 -6.71
C THR A 144 -4.53 -0.07 -7.98
N PHE A 145 -5.71 -0.38 -8.51
CA PHE A 145 -5.89 -0.97 -9.82
C PHE A 145 -5.25 -0.14 -10.94
N ASP A 146 -5.21 1.20 -10.81
CA ASP A 146 -4.63 2.09 -11.82
C ASP A 146 -3.08 1.99 -11.90
N PHE A 147 -2.44 1.36 -10.91
CA PHE A 147 -0.98 1.25 -10.83
C PHE A 147 -0.43 -0.14 -11.16
N ILE A 148 -1.28 -1.15 -11.31
CA ILE A 148 -0.84 -2.56 -11.42
C ILE A 148 -0.89 -3.12 -12.83
#